data_AF-A0A6M7XW61-F1
#
_entry.id   AF-A0A6M7XW61-F1
#
_cell.length_a   1.000
_cell.length_b   1.000
_cell.length_c   1.000
_cell.angle_alpha   90.00
_cell.angle_beta   90.00
_cell.angle_gamma   90.00
#
_symmetry.space_group_name_H-M   'P 1'
#
loop_
_entity.id
_entity.type
_entity.pdbx_description
1 polymer ?
#
loop_
_entity_poly.entity_id
_entity_poly.type
_entity_poly.pdbx_seq_one_letter_code
_entity_poly.pdbx_strand_id
1 'polypeptide(L)'
;MEKPAAPWPLLQFAIEAKSRADEGKLRIVLSRLADEDPCFHVKWDEESGQTIIAAMGEVELESIIDRVRREFNLAVNVGAPQIAYRETITRSHQQDYAHKKQFGGTGQFARVKIMFEPNAHNPDLVFASRIAGGALPNDYVAGVEKGLRSILSQGPFAGFPMLGVKAMLVDAAWHETDSSALAFEVAGRACFREAAPHLGVQLLEPIMRVEVVTPADYAGGIISELKSRRGQIQDQESRDVAVVIHATMPLVNMFKLEETLWSRSNGQARLSTFYARYAPLSDDRDPPPAAAVLA
;
A
#
# COMPACT_ATOMS: atom_id res chain seq x y z
N MET A 1 -13.30 6.09 -28.14
CA MET A 1 -13.83 4.71 -28.23
C MET A 1 -13.57 4.08 -26.88
N GLU A 2 -14.61 3.83 -26.09
CA GLU A 2 -14.45 3.08 -24.83
C GLU A 2 -13.93 1.68 -25.18
N LYS A 3 -12.82 1.27 -24.57
CA LYS A 3 -12.30 -0.09 -24.68
C LYS A 3 -13.39 -0.99 -24.08
N PRO A 4 -13.95 -1.98 -24.82
CA PRO A 4 -15.01 -2.82 -24.30
C PRO A 4 -14.57 -3.39 -22.94
N ALA A 5 -15.43 -3.31 -21.92
CA ALA A 5 -15.17 -3.97 -20.64
C ALA A 5 -14.81 -5.43 -20.93
N ALA A 6 -13.60 -5.83 -20.55
CA ALA A 6 -13.06 -7.15 -20.85
C ALA A 6 -14.10 -8.21 -20.46
N PRO A 7 -14.59 -9.03 -21.42
CA PRO A 7 -15.78 -9.82 -21.19
C PRO A 7 -15.55 -11.06 -20.31
N TRP A 8 -14.32 -11.31 -19.81
CA TRP A 8 -13.89 -12.45 -19.00
C TRP A 8 -12.69 -12.13 -18.09
N PRO A 9 -12.44 -12.96 -17.05
CA PRO A 9 -11.39 -12.74 -16.06
C PRO A 9 -10.01 -12.47 -16.65
N LEU A 10 -9.27 -11.53 -16.07
CA LEU A 10 -7.87 -11.28 -16.46
C LEU A 10 -6.93 -11.68 -15.32
N LEU A 11 -6.04 -12.65 -15.59
CA LEU A 11 -4.92 -12.98 -14.73
C LEU A 11 -3.90 -11.85 -14.75
N GLN A 12 -3.46 -11.38 -13.58
CA GLN A 12 -2.56 -10.24 -13.46
C GLN A 12 -1.18 -10.66 -12.93
N PHE A 13 -0.12 -10.17 -13.58
CA PHE A 13 1.27 -10.29 -13.14
C PHE A 13 1.93 -8.92 -13.10
N ALA A 14 2.87 -8.72 -12.19
CA ALA A 14 3.84 -7.64 -12.29
C ALA A 14 4.98 -8.05 -13.22
N ILE A 15 5.35 -7.15 -14.13
CA ILE A 15 6.51 -7.29 -15.01
C ILE A 15 7.44 -6.10 -14.82
N GLU A 16 8.73 -6.40 -14.69
CA GLU A 16 9.79 -5.42 -14.49
C GLU A 16 10.97 -5.72 -15.41
N ALA A 17 11.60 -4.66 -15.93
CA ALA A 17 12.86 -4.82 -16.66
C ALA A 17 13.98 -5.15 -15.67
N LYS A 18 14.92 -6.03 -16.07
CA LYS A 18 16.12 -6.29 -15.24
C LYS A 18 17.06 -5.08 -15.13
N SER A 19 16.93 -4.10 -16.03
CA SER A 19 17.78 -2.92 -16.11
C SER A 19 16.91 -1.66 -16.13
N ARG A 20 17.27 -0.66 -15.31
CA ARG A 20 16.60 0.66 -15.30
C ARG A 20 16.62 1.35 -16.68
N ALA A 21 17.67 1.12 -17.48
CA ALA A 21 17.77 1.69 -18.82
C ALA A 21 16.71 1.15 -19.79
N ASP A 22 16.14 -0.02 -19.48
CA ASP A 22 15.21 -0.73 -20.33
C ASP A 22 13.75 -0.63 -19.85
N GLU A 23 13.49 -0.05 -18.67
CA GLU A 23 12.12 0.20 -18.17
C GLU A 23 11.28 1.05 -19.13
N GLY A 24 11.87 2.15 -19.62
CA GLY A 24 11.18 3.04 -20.57
C GLY A 24 10.83 2.33 -21.87
N LYS A 25 11.73 1.48 -22.38
CA LYS A 25 11.48 0.67 -23.58
C LYS A 25 10.41 -0.38 -23.32
N LEU A 26 10.47 -1.06 -22.17
CA LEU A 26 9.49 -2.07 -21.77
C LEU A 26 8.08 -1.49 -21.75
N ARG A 27 7.86 -0.31 -21.16
CA ARG A 27 6.54 0.35 -21.15
C ARG A 27 6.02 0.63 -22.55
N ILE A 28 6.87 1.11 -23.45
CA ILE A 28 6.49 1.38 -24.85
C ILE A 28 6.12 0.09 -25.56
N VAL A 29 6.92 -0.98 -25.39
CA VAL A 29 6.67 -2.28 -26.01
C VAL A 29 5.35 -2.88 -25.50
N LEU A 30 5.14 -2.88 -24.18
CA LEU A 30 3.91 -3.42 -23.58
C LEU A 30 2.67 -2.64 -24.04
N SER A 31 2.76 -1.31 -24.15
CA SER A 31 1.67 -0.49 -24.69
C SER A 31 1.34 -0.88 -26.13
N ARG A 32 2.35 -1.10 -26.98
CA ARG A 32 2.14 -1.54 -28.37
C ARG A 32 1.48 -2.91 -28.44
N LEU A 33 1.94 -3.86 -27.61
CA LEU A 33 1.33 -5.19 -27.53
C LEU A 33 -0.13 -5.13 -27.05
N ALA A 34 -0.48 -4.17 -26.17
CA ALA A 34 -1.85 -3.95 -25.70
C ALA A 34 -2.76 -3.24 -26.72
N ASP A 35 -2.18 -2.62 -27.75
CA ASP A 35 -2.88 -2.09 -28.92
C ASP A 35 -3.09 -3.18 -29.99
N GLU A 36 -2.16 -4.15 -30.10
CA GLU A 36 -2.26 -5.32 -30.99
C GLU A 36 -3.33 -6.32 -30.51
N ASP A 37 -3.38 -6.57 -29.19
CA ASP A 37 -4.27 -7.54 -28.59
C ASP A 37 -5.27 -6.88 -27.63
N PRO A 38 -6.57 -6.81 -27.99
CA PRO A 38 -7.61 -6.25 -27.12
C PRO A 38 -7.80 -6.97 -25.78
N CYS A 39 -7.38 -8.24 -25.70
CA CYS A 39 -7.45 -9.04 -24.48
C CYS A 39 -6.29 -8.75 -23.53
N PHE A 40 -5.19 -8.19 -24.04
CA PHE A 40 -4.03 -7.80 -23.25
C PHE A 40 -4.18 -6.38 -22.69
N HIS A 41 -4.03 -6.27 -21.38
CA HIS A 41 -4.16 -5.01 -20.64
C HIS A 41 -2.88 -4.72 -19.89
N VAL A 42 -2.50 -3.44 -19.88
CA VAL A 42 -1.31 -2.95 -19.19
C VAL A 42 -1.75 -1.78 -18.33
N LYS A 43 -1.41 -1.83 -17.04
CA LYS A 43 -1.64 -0.77 -16.08
C LYS A 43 -0.34 -0.45 -15.38
N TRP A 44 -0.03 0.84 -15.27
CA TRP A 44 1.04 1.30 -14.39
C TRP A 44 0.49 1.47 -12.98
N ASP A 45 1.12 0.81 -12.00
CA ASP A 45 0.83 1.02 -10.60
C ASP A 45 1.79 2.07 -10.03
N GLU A 46 1.27 3.27 -9.77
CA GLU A 46 2.04 4.41 -9.27
C GLU A 46 2.58 4.17 -7.85
N GLU A 47 1.95 3.28 -7.08
CA GLU A 47 2.31 3.05 -5.70
C GLU A 47 3.46 2.06 -5.55
N SER A 48 3.40 0.94 -6.27
CA SER A 48 4.48 -0.05 -6.29
C SER A 48 5.59 0.30 -7.27
N GLY A 49 5.33 1.18 -8.24
CA GLY A 49 6.24 1.42 -9.35
C GLY A 49 6.38 0.20 -10.27
N GLN A 50 5.37 -0.67 -10.29
CA GLN A 50 5.36 -1.85 -11.13
C GLN A 50 4.47 -1.66 -12.36
N THR A 51 4.84 -2.31 -13.46
CA THR A 51 3.93 -2.47 -14.59
C THR A 51 3.13 -3.74 -14.38
N ILE A 52 1.81 -3.61 -14.25
CA ILE A 52 0.90 -4.74 -14.14
C ILE A 52 0.38 -5.09 -15.53
N ILE A 53 0.60 -6.34 -15.94
CA ILE A 53 0.09 -6.91 -17.17
C ILE A 53 -1.07 -7.86 -16.84
N ALA A 54 -2.10 -7.86 -17.68
CA ALA A 54 -3.27 -8.69 -17.51
C ALA A 54 -3.71 -9.32 -18.83
N ALA A 55 -3.99 -10.63 -18.83
CA ALA A 55 -4.50 -11.36 -20.00
C ALA A 55 -5.46 -12.48 -19.56
N MET A 56 -6.09 -13.18 -20.50
CA MET A 56 -7.14 -14.15 -20.20
C MET A 56 -6.62 -15.44 -19.57
N GLY A 57 -5.33 -15.76 -19.73
CA GLY A 57 -4.75 -16.96 -19.15
C GLY A 57 -3.24 -16.91 -18.99
N GLU A 58 -2.71 -17.84 -18.20
CA GLU A 58 -1.27 -17.95 -17.91
C GLU A 58 -0.45 -18.20 -19.19
N VAL A 59 -0.95 -19.04 -20.10
CA VAL A 59 -0.29 -19.35 -21.38
C VAL A 59 -0.16 -18.11 -22.28
N GLU A 60 -1.18 -17.26 -22.30
CA GLU A 60 -1.16 -16.02 -23.10
C GLU A 60 -0.14 -15.04 -22.53
N LEU A 61 -0.11 -14.87 -21.21
CA LEU A 61 0.91 -14.07 -20.52
C LEU A 61 2.31 -14.61 -20.78
N GLU A 62 2.52 -15.92 -20.68
CA GLU A 62 3.81 -16.57 -21.00
C GLU A 62 4.24 -16.32 -22.44
N SER A 63 3.32 -16.40 -23.40
CA SER A 63 3.60 -16.11 -24.81
C SER A 63 4.01 -14.64 -24.99
N ILE A 64 3.30 -13.69 -24.38
CA ILE A 64 3.63 -12.26 -24.44
C ILE A 64 5.00 -12.00 -23.80
N ILE A 65 5.29 -12.61 -22.64
CA ILE A 65 6.58 -12.50 -21.98
C ILE A 65 7.71 -13.06 -22.86
N ASP A 66 7.49 -14.18 -23.54
CA ASP A 66 8.47 -14.76 -24.47
C ASP A 66 8.69 -13.85 -25.70
N ARG A 67 7.62 -13.25 -26.25
CA ARG A 67 7.73 -12.23 -27.31
C ARG A 67 8.57 -11.03 -26.86
N VAL A 68 8.31 -10.49 -25.67
CA VAL A 68 9.11 -9.38 -25.09
C VAL A 68 10.59 -9.76 -24.98
N ARG A 69 10.89 -10.98 -24.55
CA ARG A 69 12.27 -11.48 -24.39
C ARG A 69 12.96 -11.72 -25.74
N ARG A 70 12.27 -12.30 -26.72
CA ARG A 70 12.88 -12.73 -28.00
C ARG A 70 12.84 -11.67 -29.08
N GLU A 71 11.68 -11.04 -29.30
CA GLU A 71 11.48 -10.07 -30.38
C GLU A 71 12.12 -8.72 -30.04
N PHE A 72 12.03 -8.30 -28.78
CA PHE A 72 12.52 -6.99 -28.33
C PHE A 72 13.84 -7.07 -27.55
N ASN A 73 14.35 -8.28 -27.31
CA ASN A 73 15.59 -8.55 -26.58
C ASN A 73 15.63 -7.92 -25.17
N LEU A 74 14.45 -7.85 -24.51
CA LEU A 74 14.30 -7.25 -23.18
C LEU A 74 14.29 -8.34 -22.11
N ALA A 75 15.28 -8.31 -21.23
CA ALA A 75 15.30 -9.20 -20.08
C ALA A 75 14.34 -8.70 -19.00
N VAL A 76 13.31 -9.50 -18.69
CA VAL A 76 12.23 -9.14 -17.75
C VAL A 76 12.09 -10.14 -16.62
N ASN A 77 11.77 -9.65 -15.43
CA ASN A 77 11.32 -10.40 -14.27
C ASN A 77 9.79 -10.35 -14.20
N VAL A 78 9.17 -11.46 -13.81
CA VAL A 78 7.72 -11.60 -13.73
C VAL A 78 7.38 -12.22 -12.38
N GLY A 79 6.36 -11.69 -11.71
CA GLY A 79 5.92 -12.17 -10.40
C GLY A 79 4.51 -11.70 -10.06
N ALA A 80 4.05 -12.09 -8.86
CA ALA A 80 2.80 -11.56 -8.34
C ALA A 80 2.91 -10.04 -8.12
N PRO A 81 1.84 -9.26 -8.39
CA PRO A 81 1.80 -7.84 -8.06
C PRO A 81 2.14 -7.59 -6.59
N GLN A 82 2.96 -6.59 -6.32
CA GLN A 82 3.21 -6.14 -4.96
C GLN A 82 1.95 -5.56 -4.34
N ILE A 83 1.83 -5.74 -3.03
CA ILE A 83 0.70 -5.25 -2.26
C ILE A 83 1.18 -4.05 -1.47
N ALA A 84 0.43 -2.95 -1.58
CA ALA A 84 0.67 -1.75 -0.80
C ALA A 84 0.26 -1.97 0.66
N TYR A 85 1.13 -2.62 1.44
CA TYR A 85 0.98 -2.68 2.89
C TYR A 85 1.15 -1.28 3.50
N ARG A 86 0.58 -1.11 4.69
CA ARG A 86 0.71 0.12 5.48
C ARG A 86 1.08 -0.23 6.90
N GLU A 87 1.54 0.75 7.65
CA GLU A 87 1.74 0.63 9.08
C GLU A 87 0.77 1.54 9.82
N THR A 88 0.43 1.21 11.06
CA THR A 88 -0.30 2.13 11.94
C THR A 88 0.09 1.91 13.38
N ILE A 89 -0.31 2.84 14.25
CA ILE A 89 -0.12 2.73 15.70
C ILE A 89 -1.41 2.29 16.36
N THR A 90 -1.31 1.63 17.51
CA THR A 90 -2.48 1.13 18.26
C THR A 90 -2.64 1.77 19.63
N ARG A 91 -1.57 2.37 20.16
CA ARG A 91 -1.53 2.97 21.50
C ARG A 91 -1.14 4.43 21.41
N SER A 92 -1.62 5.22 22.35
CA SER A 92 -1.15 6.58 22.55
C SER A 92 0.10 6.59 23.42
N HIS A 93 1.07 7.42 23.06
CA HIS A 93 2.26 7.62 23.87
C HIS A 93 2.78 9.04 23.71
N GLN A 94 3.27 9.62 24.81
CA GLN A 94 3.88 10.93 24.80
C GLN A 94 5.40 10.78 24.88
N GLN A 95 6.10 11.26 23.86
CA GLN A 95 7.55 11.21 23.82
C GLN A 95 8.14 12.62 23.96
N ASP A 96 9.16 12.73 24.80
CA ASP A 96 9.96 13.94 24.98
C ASP A 96 11.36 13.65 24.43
N TYR A 97 11.77 14.40 23.41
CA TYR A 97 13.03 14.20 22.72
C TYR A 97 13.81 15.51 22.65
N ALA A 98 15.10 15.46 22.98
CA ALA A 98 16.02 16.58 22.87
C ALA A 98 17.17 16.23 21.91
N HIS A 99 17.18 16.87 20.75
CA HIS A 99 18.30 16.86 19.82
C HIS A 99 19.35 17.86 20.27
N LYS A 100 20.52 17.38 20.70
CA LYS A 100 21.69 18.20 21.00
C LYS A 100 22.90 17.62 20.27
N LYS A 101 23.40 18.31 19.26
CA LYS A 101 24.65 17.94 18.55
C LYS A 101 25.49 19.18 18.32
N GLN A 102 26.82 19.03 18.38
CA GLN A 102 27.76 20.11 18.10
C GLN A 102 28.70 19.63 17.00
N PHE A 103 28.73 20.32 15.86
CA PHE A 103 29.65 20.03 14.76
C PHE A 103 30.47 21.28 14.44
N GLY A 104 31.78 21.22 14.67
CA GLY A 104 32.73 22.24 14.19
C GLY A 104 32.48 23.67 14.70
N GLY A 105 31.87 23.84 15.88
CA GLY A 105 31.59 25.15 16.48
C GLY A 105 30.13 25.62 16.36
N THR A 106 29.34 25.07 15.43
CA THR A 106 27.90 25.36 15.32
C THR A 106 27.10 24.31 16.08
N GLY A 107 26.31 24.75 17.06
CA GLY A 107 25.39 23.89 17.81
C GLY A 107 24.11 23.61 17.03
N GLN A 108 23.54 22.41 17.22
CA GLN A 108 22.17 22.08 16.85
C GLN A 108 21.40 21.75 18.13
N PHE A 109 20.33 22.50 18.37
CA PHE A 109 19.45 22.31 19.51
C PHE A 109 17.99 22.29 19.05
N ALA A 110 17.25 21.27 19.45
CA ALA A 110 15.79 21.24 19.35
C ALA A 110 15.23 20.26 20.37
N ARG A 111 14.31 20.70 21.24
CA ARG A 111 13.53 19.80 22.08
C ARG A 111 12.09 19.82 21.64
N VAL A 112 11.51 18.63 21.45
CA VAL A 112 10.11 18.45 21.08
C VAL A 112 9.47 17.44 22.01
N LYS A 113 8.27 17.76 22.47
CA LYS A 113 7.42 16.85 23.23
C LYS A 113 6.13 16.66 22.47
N ILE A 114 5.89 15.43 22.02
CA ILE A 114 4.79 15.12 21.11
C ILE A 114 3.94 14.00 21.72
N MET A 115 2.64 14.23 21.78
CA MET A 115 1.65 13.20 22.06
C MET A 115 1.24 12.56 20.74
N PHE A 116 1.49 11.26 20.60
CA PHE A 116 1.03 10.47 19.47
C PHE A 116 -0.22 9.69 19.86
N GLU A 117 -1.21 9.68 18.98
CA GLU A 117 -2.47 8.97 19.18
C GLU A 117 -2.89 8.28 17.88
N PRO A 118 -3.47 7.07 17.93
CA PRO A 118 -4.05 6.43 16.76
C PRO A 118 -5.26 7.22 16.25
N ASN A 119 -5.40 7.30 14.94
CA ASN A 119 -6.49 7.98 14.26
C ASN A 119 -7.04 7.11 13.13
N ALA A 120 -7.83 6.10 13.49
CA ALA A 120 -8.40 5.15 12.53
C ALA A 120 -9.37 5.78 11.51
N HIS A 121 -9.82 7.03 11.73
CA HIS A 121 -10.83 7.69 10.89
C HIS A 121 -10.24 8.55 9.77
N ASN A 122 -8.98 8.98 9.88
CA ASN A 122 -8.31 9.77 8.87
C ASN A 122 -6.98 9.11 8.50
N PRO A 123 -6.79 8.67 7.25
CA PRO A 123 -5.53 8.04 6.83
C PRO A 123 -4.34 9.00 6.92
N ASP A 124 -4.55 10.31 6.79
CA ASP A 124 -3.50 11.31 6.79
C ASP A 124 -2.96 11.62 8.20
N LEU A 125 -1.72 12.13 8.24
CA LEU A 125 -1.17 12.73 9.45
C LEU A 125 -2.03 13.93 9.87
N VAL A 126 -2.63 13.82 11.05
CA VAL A 126 -3.27 14.97 11.71
C VAL A 126 -2.26 15.57 12.68
N PHE A 127 -1.64 16.67 12.28
CA PHE A 127 -0.71 17.42 13.12
C PHE A 127 -1.41 18.62 13.77
N ALA A 128 -1.20 18.79 15.08
CA ALA A 128 -1.72 19.94 15.83
C ALA A 128 -0.64 20.47 16.79
N SER A 129 -0.52 21.81 16.87
CA SER A 129 0.31 22.47 17.88
C SER A 129 -0.56 23.02 19.00
N ARG A 130 -0.24 22.68 20.26
CA ARG A 130 -0.88 23.22 21.47
C ARG A 130 0.07 24.03 22.34
N ILE A 131 1.17 24.52 21.76
CA ILE A 131 2.14 25.33 22.50
C ILE A 131 1.48 26.63 22.97
N ALA A 132 1.55 26.90 24.27
CA ALA A 132 1.00 28.12 24.85
C ALA A 132 1.81 29.36 24.43
N GLY A 133 1.12 30.45 24.09
CA GLY A 133 1.70 31.80 24.05
C GLY A 133 2.71 32.10 22.93
N GLY A 134 2.74 31.34 21.83
CA GLY A 134 3.66 31.62 20.72
C GLY A 134 5.14 31.38 21.07
N ALA A 135 5.41 30.55 22.07
CA ALA A 135 6.76 30.26 22.56
C ALA A 135 7.68 29.57 21.53
N LEU A 136 7.12 29.06 20.43
CA LEU A 136 7.88 28.43 19.34
C LEU A 136 7.54 29.12 18.01
N PRO A 137 8.54 29.62 17.25
CA PRO A 137 8.35 30.13 15.91
C PRO A 137 7.62 29.16 14.97
N ASN A 138 6.76 29.69 14.09
CA ASN A 138 5.99 28.89 13.15
C ASN A 138 6.85 28.03 12.21
N ASP A 139 8.03 28.52 11.82
CA ASP A 139 8.97 27.77 10.98
C ASP A 139 9.49 26.50 11.66
N TYR A 140 9.63 26.53 13.00
CA TYR A 140 10.04 25.37 13.77
C TYR A 140 8.90 24.37 13.92
N VAL A 141 7.67 24.86 14.11
CA VAL A 141 6.45 24.02 14.09
C VAL A 141 6.33 23.28 12.74
N ALA A 142 6.50 23.99 11.63
CA ALA A 142 6.50 23.40 10.29
C ALA A 142 7.66 22.42 10.08
N GLY A 143 8.83 22.69 10.66
CA GLY A 143 9.96 21.78 10.68
C GLY A 143 9.62 20.45 11.36
N VAL A 144 8.99 20.47 12.53
CA VAL A 144 8.54 19.27 13.24
C VAL A 144 7.54 18.48 12.39
N GLU A 145 6.52 19.14 11.83
CA GLU A 145 5.53 18.50 10.98
C GLU A 145 6.17 17.82 9.77
N LYS A 146 7.08 18.51 9.08
CA LYS A 146 7.82 17.96 7.95
C LYS A 146 8.66 16.74 8.35
N GLY A 147 9.29 16.80 9.52
CA GLY A 147 10.03 15.66 10.09
C GLY A 147 9.13 14.45 10.33
N LEU A 148 7.95 14.67 10.91
CA LEU A 148 6.96 13.63 11.13
C LEU A 148 6.45 13.05 9.80
N ARG A 149 6.05 13.88 8.84
CA ARG A 149 5.62 13.41 7.50
C ARG A 149 6.70 12.56 6.83
N SER A 150 7.96 12.96 6.94
CA SER A 150 9.09 12.23 6.35
C SER A 150 9.34 10.86 6.98
N ILE A 151 9.17 10.69 8.30
CA ILE A 151 9.33 9.36 8.90
C ILE A 151 8.06 8.52 8.74
N LEU A 152 6.88 9.14 8.68
CA LEU A 152 5.64 8.40 8.44
C LEU A 152 5.54 7.89 7.00
N SER A 153 6.25 8.47 6.02
CA SER A 153 6.34 7.88 4.69
C SER A 153 7.17 6.58 4.64
N GLN A 154 7.99 6.32 5.68
CA GLN A 154 8.81 5.11 5.82
C GLN A 154 8.68 4.59 7.25
N GLY A 155 7.63 3.78 7.49
CA GLY A 155 7.31 3.27 8.80
C GLY A 155 8.48 2.53 9.48
N PRO A 156 8.57 2.59 10.82
CA PRO A 156 9.71 2.07 11.57
C PRO A 156 9.74 0.54 11.65
N PHE A 157 8.65 -0.16 11.30
CA PHE A 157 8.56 -1.62 11.46
C PHE A 157 9.04 -2.37 10.22
N ALA A 158 8.42 -2.12 9.07
CA ALA A 158 8.69 -2.79 7.82
C ALA A 158 8.95 -1.80 6.67
N GLY A 159 9.06 -0.50 6.94
CA GLY A 159 9.37 0.52 5.94
C GLY A 159 8.17 0.96 5.09
N PHE A 160 6.95 0.51 5.43
CA PHE A 160 5.75 0.89 4.70
C PHE A 160 5.17 2.22 5.19
N PRO A 161 4.50 3.02 4.34
CA PRO A 161 3.91 4.26 4.78
C PRO A 161 2.88 4.06 5.90
N MET A 162 2.94 4.91 6.91
CA MET A 162 2.05 4.87 8.05
C MET A 162 0.75 5.63 7.79
N LEU A 163 -0.36 5.06 8.23
CA LEU A 163 -1.68 5.68 8.18
C LEU A 163 -2.26 5.89 9.57
N GLY A 164 -3.13 6.89 9.70
CA GLY A 164 -3.94 7.07 10.89
C GLY A 164 -3.12 7.45 12.11
N VAL A 165 -2.19 8.39 11.95
CA VAL A 165 -1.39 8.92 13.06
C VAL A 165 -1.82 10.35 13.34
N LYS A 166 -2.17 10.63 14.59
CA LYS A 166 -2.37 12.00 15.09
C LYS A 166 -1.18 12.35 15.97
N ALA A 167 -0.56 13.50 15.68
CA ALA A 167 0.59 14.00 16.43
C ALA A 167 0.28 15.40 16.96
N MET A 168 0.35 15.55 18.28
CA MET A 168 0.10 16.80 18.96
C MET A 168 1.38 17.30 19.62
N LEU A 169 1.91 18.42 19.14
CA LEU A 169 3.05 19.09 19.76
C LEU A 169 2.57 19.80 21.03
N VAL A 170 2.96 19.27 22.19
CA VAL A 170 2.51 19.73 23.50
C VAL A 170 3.48 20.70 24.15
N ASP A 171 4.78 20.53 23.91
CA ASP A 171 5.84 21.37 24.46
C ASP A 171 7.06 21.34 23.53
N ALA A 172 7.85 22.41 23.54
CA ALA A 172 9.07 22.51 22.77
C ALA A 172 10.04 23.53 23.39
N ALA A 173 11.33 23.29 23.24
CA ALA A 173 12.36 24.26 23.61
C ALA A 173 13.32 24.50 22.45
N TRP A 174 13.73 25.75 22.29
CA TRP A 174 14.66 26.21 21.28
C TRP A 174 15.72 27.14 21.89
N HIS A 175 16.78 27.41 21.14
CA HIS A 175 17.86 28.32 21.48
C HIS A 175 18.16 29.23 20.29
N GLU A 176 18.35 30.53 20.52
CA GLU A 176 18.44 31.53 19.46
C GLU A 176 19.56 31.26 18.44
N THR A 177 20.72 30.78 18.90
CA THR A 177 21.88 30.55 18.02
C THR A 177 21.95 29.13 17.46
N ASP A 178 21.40 28.16 18.18
CA ASP A 178 21.67 26.74 17.94
C ASP A 178 20.44 26.03 17.35
N SER A 179 19.27 26.64 17.38
CA SER A 179 18.05 26.08 16.78
C SER A 179 17.85 26.53 15.34
N SER A 180 17.42 25.57 14.52
CA SER A 180 17.04 25.79 13.13
C SER A 180 15.83 24.92 12.78
N ALA A 181 15.10 25.29 11.73
CA ALA A 181 13.99 24.47 11.23
C ALA A 181 14.45 23.04 10.89
N LEU A 182 15.68 22.88 10.39
CA LEU A 182 16.28 21.57 10.12
C LEU A 182 16.51 20.77 11.42
N ALA A 183 16.96 21.42 12.50
CA ALA A 183 17.13 20.75 13.79
C ALA A 183 15.78 20.23 14.33
N PHE A 184 14.70 21.00 14.15
CA PHE A 184 13.34 20.57 14.51
C PHE A 184 12.80 19.45 13.60
N GLU A 185 13.15 19.44 12.31
CA GLU A 185 12.83 18.34 11.39
C GLU A 185 13.53 17.04 11.79
N VAL A 186 14.81 17.10 12.18
CA VAL A 186 15.54 15.95 12.71
C VAL A 186 14.95 15.50 14.05
N ALA A 187 14.62 16.45 14.94
CA ALA A 187 14.02 16.15 16.22
C ALA A 187 12.65 15.48 16.11
N GLY A 188 11.79 15.91 15.18
CA GLY A 188 10.50 15.27 14.92
C GLY A 188 10.65 13.80 14.47
N ARG A 189 11.58 13.54 13.55
CA ARG A 189 11.90 12.17 13.09
C ARG A 189 12.40 11.30 14.24
N ALA A 190 13.37 11.79 15.00
CA ALA A 190 13.96 11.03 16.10
C ALA A 190 12.96 10.80 17.24
N CYS A 191 12.13 11.80 17.56
CA CYS A 191 11.05 11.69 18.54
C CYS A 191 10.08 10.56 18.19
N PHE A 192 9.62 10.48 16.94
CA PHE A 192 8.75 9.39 16.51
C PHE A 192 9.43 8.02 16.59
N ARG A 193 10.72 7.94 16.19
CA ARG A 193 11.50 6.70 16.24
C ARG A 193 11.65 6.16 17.67
N GLU A 194 11.86 7.03 18.65
CA GLU A 194 11.90 6.63 20.07
C GLU A 194 10.52 6.31 20.64
N ALA A 195 9.46 6.94 20.11
CA ALA A 195 8.08 6.65 20.49
C ALA A 195 7.61 5.29 19.95
N ALA A 196 8.06 4.88 18.77
CA ALA A 196 7.57 3.71 18.03
C ALA A 196 7.43 2.41 18.86
N PRO A 197 8.40 2.00 19.71
CA PRO A 197 8.26 0.80 20.54
C PRO A 197 7.09 0.84 21.53
N HIS A 198 6.65 2.04 21.93
CA HIS A 198 5.57 2.24 22.89
C HIS A 198 4.19 2.38 22.22
N LEU A 199 4.17 2.69 20.91
CA LEU A 199 2.96 2.97 20.15
C LEU A 199 2.23 1.71 19.64
N GLY A 200 2.85 0.53 19.77
CA GLY A 200 2.30 -0.72 19.25
C GLY A 200 2.09 -0.65 17.74
N VAL A 201 3.18 -0.43 17.00
CA VAL A 201 3.16 -0.37 15.53
C VAL A 201 2.74 -1.73 14.98
N GLN A 202 1.77 -1.74 14.06
CA GLN A 202 1.26 -2.96 13.42
C GLN A 202 1.17 -2.77 11.91
N LEU A 203 1.29 -3.88 11.17
CA LEU A 203 1.12 -3.91 9.72
C LEU A 203 -0.36 -4.00 9.35
N LEU A 204 -0.73 -3.30 8.30
CA LEU A 204 -2.06 -3.29 7.70
C LEU A 204 -1.98 -3.87 6.28
N GLU A 205 -2.92 -4.75 5.96
CA GLU A 205 -3.14 -5.27 4.61
C GLU A 205 -4.40 -4.64 3.99
N PRO A 206 -4.42 -4.40 2.66
CA PRO A 206 -5.60 -3.90 1.99
C PRO A 206 -6.65 -5.01 1.87
N ILE A 207 -7.86 -4.69 2.30
CA ILE A 207 -9.05 -5.52 2.19
C ILE A 207 -9.91 -5.01 1.03
N MET A 208 -10.28 -5.94 0.16
CA MET A 208 -11.16 -5.69 -0.96
C MET A 208 -12.57 -6.17 -0.63
N ARG A 209 -13.57 -5.42 -1.07
CA ARG A 209 -14.94 -5.92 -1.21
C ARG A 209 -15.04 -6.64 -2.53
N VAL A 210 -15.60 -7.83 -2.49
CA VAL A 210 -15.70 -8.75 -3.60
C VAL A 210 -17.17 -9.11 -3.77
N GLU A 211 -17.63 -8.99 -5.00
CA GLU A 211 -18.97 -9.37 -5.42
C GLU A 211 -18.84 -10.49 -6.45
N VAL A 212 -19.44 -11.64 -6.16
CA VAL A 212 -19.44 -12.79 -7.07
C VAL A 212 -20.86 -13.08 -7.51
N VAL A 213 -21.10 -13.03 -8.81
CA VAL A 213 -22.39 -13.42 -9.40
C VAL A 213 -22.22 -14.80 -10.02
N THR A 214 -23.02 -15.77 -9.60
CA THR A 214 -22.93 -17.17 -10.05
C THR A 214 -24.29 -17.86 -10.02
N PRO A 215 -24.57 -18.88 -10.85
CA PRO A 215 -25.79 -19.67 -10.72
C PRO A 215 -25.89 -20.35 -9.35
N ALA A 216 -27.13 -20.59 -8.87
CA ALA A 216 -27.38 -21.17 -7.55
C ALA A 216 -26.67 -22.51 -7.31
N ASP A 217 -26.54 -23.34 -8.35
CA ASP A 217 -25.90 -24.66 -8.29
C ASP A 217 -24.42 -24.59 -7.87
N TYR A 218 -23.73 -23.49 -8.19
CA TYR A 218 -22.31 -23.31 -7.90
C TYR A 218 -22.04 -22.48 -6.64
N ALA A 219 -23.06 -21.81 -6.09
CA ALA A 219 -22.92 -20.87 -4.98
C ALA A 219 -22.21 -21.48 -3.75
N GLY A 220 -22.55 -22.72 -3.38
CA GLY A 220 -21.91 -23.41 -2.26
C GLY A 220 -20.41 -23.63 -2.45
N GLY A 221 -19.98 -24.00 -3.66
CA GLY A 221 -18.56 -24.18 -4.00
C GLY A 221 -17.79 -22.86 -4.00
N ILE A 222 -18.39 -21.80 -4.51
CA ILE A 222 -17.83 -20.44 -4.52
C ILE A 222 -17.65 -19.91 -3.09
N ILE A 223 -18.65 -20.08 -2.22
CA ILE A 223 -18.56 -19.68 -0.81
C ILE A 223 -17.41 -20.42 -0.11
N SER A 224 -17.25 -21.73 -0.37
CA SER A 224 -16.16 -22.51 0.21
C SER A 224 -14.79 -22.02 -0.24
N GLU A 225 -14.62 -21.65 -1.51
CA GLU A 225 -13.37 -21.12 -2.06
C GLU A 225 -13.05 -19.71 -1.51
N LEU A 226 -14.05 -18.86 -1.34
CA LEU A 226 -13.85 -17.55 -0.71
C LEU A 226 -13.39 -17.73 0.75
N LYS A 227 -14.03 -18.62 1.51
CA LYS A 227 -13.67 -18.89 2.91
C LYS A 227 -12.27 -19.49 3.07
N SER A 228 -11.85 -20.42 2.19
CA SER A 228 -10.50 -20.99 2.24
C SER A 228 -9.40 -19.93 2.05
N ARG A 229 -9.74 -18.81 1.40
CA ARG A 229 -8.86 -17.66 1.11
C ARG A 229 -9.01 -16.50 2.10
N ARG A 230 -9.45 -16.75 3.34
CA ARG A 230 -9.74 -15.71 4.37
C ARG A 230 -10.84 -14.72 3.94
N GLY A 231 -11.71 -15.11 3.01
CA GLY A 231 -12.89 -14.34 2.65
C GLY A 231 -13.95 -14.43 3.73
N GLN A 232 -14.44 -13.28 4.17
CA GLN A 232 -15.56 -13.15 5.09
C GLN A 232 -16.80 -12.82 4.26
N ILE A 233 -17.75 -13.76 4.22
CA ILE A 233 -19.04 -13.54 3.55
C ILE A 233 -19.83 -12.53 4.38
N GLN A 234 -20.28 -11.46 3.74
CA GLN A 234 -21.10 -10.42 4.34
C GLN A 234 -22.59 -10.73 4.13
N ASP A 235 -22.96 -10.99 2.88
CA ASP A 235 -24.35 -11.24 2.49
C ASP A 235 -24.45 -12.13 1.24
N GLN A 236 -25.62 -12.72 1.04
CA GLN A 236 -25.97 -13.53 -0.11
C GLN A 236 -27.37 -13.14 -0.59
N GLU A 237 -27.46 -12.59 -1.80
CA GLU A 237 -28.74 -12.24 -2.45
C GLU A 237 -29.07 -13.25 -3.55
N SER A 238 -30.29 -13.77 -3.55
CA SER A 238 -30.80 -14.58 -4.66
C SER A 238 -31.54 -13.69 -5.66
N ARG A 239 -31.17 -13.76 -6.94
CA ARG A 239 -31.78 -13.03 -8.06
C ARG A 239 -32.22 -14.02 -9.14
N ASP A 240 -33.46 -14.49 -9.06
CA ASP A 240 -34.08 -15.49 -9.93
C ASP A 240 -33.23 -16.75 -10.12
N VAL A 241 -32.35 -16.75 -11.13
CA VAL A 241 -31.50 -17.89 -11.53
C VAL A 241 -30.05 -17.73 -11.05
N ALA A 242 -29.67 -16.53 -10.58
CA ALA A 242 -28.34 -16.20 -10.10
C ALA A 242 -28.32 -15.92 -8.59
N VAL A 243 -27.17 -16.11 -7.99
CA VAL A 243 -26.85 -15.75 -6.61
C VAL A 243 -25.72 -14.74 -6.63
N VAL A 244 -25.89 -13.64 -5.92
CA VAL A 244 -24.87 -12.62 -5.69
C VAL A 244 -24.31 -12.82 -4.29
N ILE A 245 -23.00 -13.01 -4.19
CA ILE A 245 -22.28 -13.22 -2.94
C ILE A 245 -21.42 -11.99 -2.68
N HIS A 246 -21.69 -11.29 -1.58
CA HIS A 246 -20.87 -10.20 -1.11
C HIS A 246 -19.89 -10.70 -0.04
N ALA A 247 -18.61 -10.44 -0.24
CA ALA A 247 -17.56 -10.83 0.70
C ALA A 247 -16.51 -9.74 0.84
N THR A 248 -15.74 -9.78 1.93
CA THR A 248 -14.49 -9.03 2.06
C THR A 248 -13.33 -9.97 2.20
N MET A 249 -12.22 -9.69 1.52
CA MET A 249 -11.03 -10.53 1.62
C MET A 249 -9.73 -9.73 1.42
N PRO A 250 -8.60 -10.22 1.94
CA PRO A 250 -7.29 -9.61 1.69
C PRO A 250 -6.91 -9.65 0.22
N LEU A 251 -6.37 -8.54 -0.31
CA LEU A 251 -5.92 -8.44 -1.70
C LEU A 251 -4.90 -9.53 -2.06
N VAL A 252 -4.00 -9.88 -1.12
CA VAL A 252 -3.00 -10.95 -1.29
C VAL A 252 -3.62 -12.29 -1.67
N ASN A 253 -4.80 -12.59 -1.14
CA ASN A 253 -5.47 -13.86 -1.35
C ASN A 253 -6.35 -13.88 -2.61
N MET A 254 -6.44 -12.74 -3.32
CA MET A 254 -7.17 -12.62 -4.58
C MET A 254 -6.36 -13.04 -5.80
N PHE A 255 -5.04 -13.27 -5.63
CA PHE A 255 -4.21 -13.77 -6.73
C PHE A 255 -4.77 -15.10 -7.26
N LYS A 256 -4.99 -15.17 -8.58
CA LYS A 256 -5.67 -16.28 -9.28
C LYS A 256 -7.10 -16.61 -8.81
N LEU A 257 -7.74 -15.75 -8.00
CA LEU A 257 -9.10 -15.99 -7.51
C LEU A 257 -10.09 -16.06 -8.66
N GLU A 258 -10.03 -15.08 -9.57
CA GLU A 258 -11.01 -14.97 -10.64
C GLU A 258 -11.04 -16.20 -11.56
N GLU A 259 -9.86 -16.68 -11.97
CA GLU A 259 -9.68 -17.93 -12.70
C GLU A 259 -10.24 -19.14 -11.94
N THR A 260 -9.96 -19.22 -10.63
CA THR A 260 -10.44 -20.32 -9.78
C THR A 260 -11.97 -20.34 -9.70
N LEU A 261 -12.61 -19.17 -9.53
CA LEU A 261 -14.06 -19.05 -9.48
C LEU A 261 -14.70 -19.37 -10.83
N TRP A 262 -14.07 -18.92 -11.92
CA TRP A 262 -14.51 -19.21 -13.29
C TRP A 262 -14.46 -20.72 -13.58
N SER A 263 -13.35 -21.38 -13.26
CA SER A 263 -13.21 -22.84 -13.41
C SER A 263 -14.23 -23.63 -12.56
N ARG A 264 -14.40 -23.26 -11.28
CA ARG A 264 -15.36 -23.92 -10.37
C ARG A 264 -16.83 -23.77 -10.77
N SER A 265 -17.14 -22.81 -11.64
CA SER A 265 -18.50 -22.50 -12.07
C SER A 265 -18.76 -22.82 -13.54
N ASN A 266 -17.89 -23.62 -14.18
CA ASN A 266 -17.95 -23.91 -15.62
C ASN A 266 -18.04 -22.63 -16.48
N GLY A 267 -17.31 -21.60 -16.05
CA GLY A 267 -17.19 -20.32 -16.73
C GLY A 267 -18.34 -19.32 -16.50
N GLN A 268 -19.21 -19.58 -15.52
CA GLN A 268 -20.42 -18.79 -15.31
C GLN A 268 -20.29 -17.74 -14.17
N ALA A 269 -19.31 -17.88 -13.28
CA ALA A 269 -19.09 -16.91 -12.22
C ALA A 269 -18.43 -15.63 -12.77
N ARG A 270 -18.91 -14.49 -12.28
CA ARG A 270 -18.35 -13.16 -12.55
C ARG A 270 -17.90 -12.52 -11.24
N LEU A 271 -16.70 -11.95 -11.26
CA LEU A 271 -16.09 -11.28 -10.11
C LEU A 271 -16.11 -9.78 -10.33
N SER A 272 -16.49 -9.01 -9.31
CA SER A 272 -16.29 -7.58 -9.24
C SER A 272 -15.58 -7.24 -7.95
N THR A 273 -14.62 -6.31 -8.01
CA THR A 273 -13.73 -6.02 -6.89
C THR A 273 -13.66 -4.52 -6.67
N PHE A 274 -13.73 -4.13 -5.40
CA PHE A 274 -13.70 -2.73 -4.97
C PHE A 274 -12.81 -2.61 -3.74
N TYR A 275 -12.03 -1.55 -3.65
CA TYR A 275 -11.30 -1.26 -2.41
C TYR A 275 -12.30 -1.03 -1.26
N ALA A 276 -12.07 -1.67 -0.11
CA ALA A 276 -12.90 -1.47 1.07
C ALA A 276 -12.18 -0.66 2.15
N ARG A 277 -11.07 -1.17 2.67
CA ARG A 277 -10.30 -0.55 3.76
C ARG A 277 -8.96 -1.25 3.95
N TYR A 278 -8.09 -0.66 4.76
CA TYR A 278 -7.01 -1.38 5.41
C TYR A 278 -7.49 -2.08 6.68
N ALA A 279 -6.93 -3.25 6.98
CA ALA A 279 -7.16 -3.98 8.22
C ALA A 279 -5.84 -4.55 8.77
N PRO A 280 -5.73 -4.77 10.10
CA PRO A 280 -4.57 -5.41 10.69
C PRO A 280 -4.25 -6.75 10.04
N LEU A 281 -2.98 -6.96 9.71
CA LEU A 281 -2.51 -8.27 9.27
C LEU A 281 -2.65 -9.26 10.44
N SER A 282 -3.25 -10.42 10.20
CA SER A 282 -3.36 -11.47 11.22
C SER A 282 -1.96 -12.03 11.57
N ASP A 283 -1.67 -12.15 12.87
CA ASP A 283 -0.36 -12.41 13.52
C ASP A 283 0.50 -13.60 13.02
N ASP A 284 0.01 -14.48 12.14
CA ASP A 284 0.69 -15.74 11.78
C ASP A 284 1.68 -15.65 10.61
N ARG A 285 2.07 -14.45 10.15
CA ARG A 285 2.97 -14.32 8.99
C ARG A 285 4.04 -13.25 9.21
N ASP A 286 5.28 -13.60 8.88
CA ASP A 286 6.37 -12.64 8.76
C ASP A 286 5.96 -11.50 7.82
N PRO A 287 6.27 -10.24 8.17
CA PRO A 287 6.00 -9.11 7.27
C PRO A 287 6.74 -9.37 5.96
N PRO A 288 6.06 -9.23 4.79
CA PRO A 288 6.75 -9.32 3.53
C PRO A 288 7.85 -8.25 3.49
N PRO A 289 9.01 -8.55 2.90
CA PRO A 289 10.08 -7.57 2.81
C PRO A 289 9.52 -6.30 2.15
N ALA A 290 9.78 -5.14 2.75
CA ALA A 290 9.58 -3.88 2.06
C ALA A 290 10.27 -3.99 0.70
N ALA A 291 9.60 -3.54 -0.37
CA ALA A 291 10.30 -3.26 -1.60
C ALA A 291 11.47 -2.36 -1.21
N ALA A 292 12.70 -2.87 -1.38
CA ALA A 292 13.87 -2.06 -1.17
C ALA A 292 13.71 -0.88 -2.14
N VAL A 293 13.36 0.29 -1.60
CA VAL A 293 13.43 1.54 -2.34
C VAL A 293 14.87 1.58 -2.81
N LEU A 294 15.07 1.28 -4.10
CA LEU A 294 16.37 1.31 -4.74
C LEU A 294 16.91 2.73 -4.54
N ALA A 295 17.76 2.88 -3.53
CA ALA A 295 18.52 4.08 -3.24
C ALA A 295 19.34 4.51 -4.46
#